data_AF-A0A8S3ZPH5-F1
#
_entry.id   AF-A0A8S3ZPH5-F1
#
_cell.length_a   1.000
_cell.length_b   1.000
_cell.length_c   1.000
_cell.angle_alpha   90.00
_cell.angle_beta   90.00
_cell.angle_gamma   90.00
#
_symmetry.space_group_name_H-M   'P 1'
#
loop_
_entity.id
_entity.type
_entity.pdbx_description
1 polymer ?
#
loop_
_entity_poly.entity_id
_entity_poly.type
_entity_poly.pdbx_seq_one_letter_code
_entity_poly.pdbx_strand_id
1 'polypeptide(L)'
;LLIEFMSNEDEPDWHGYLLAVVLFVGSTTGQMLFDFYKFQTNKFGINVRTALFSAIYRKTLCLSSEARQKLSSGEIVQLLSKDCDAIGHLSDEGFILVECPLELIIGLILVYRTVGVAMFAGLATLGVLIAIKAVTTKRHAHYDRLLMKYADERMKIASQVFSGIKVLKLYAWEEAFKNRINVIRKKELAAILQYDLFRFFITFAWTGAVFWHHLKASTVFVTMAYLVYIRSVCKPF
;
A
#
# COMPACT_ATOMS: atom_id res chain seq x y z
N LEU A 1 10.15 -26.55 -16.83
CA LEU A 1 8.88 -27.32 -16.72
C LEU A 1 7.85 -26.94 -17.78
N LEU A 2 6.83 -26.08 -17.60
CA LEU A 2 5.85 -25.84 -18.68
C LEU A 2 6.50 -25.22 -19.94
N ILE A 3 7.37 -24.22 -19.76
CA ILE A 3 8.12 -23.58 -20.87
C ILE A 3 9.07 -24.57 -21.55
N GLU A 4 9.56 -25.56 -20.81
CA GLU A 4 10.50 -26.57 -21.29
C GLU A 4 9.78 -27.68 -22.06
N PHE A 5 8.59 -28.08 -21.59
CA PHE A 5 7.65 -28.92 -22.35
C PHE A 5 7.30 -28.28 -23.69
N MET A 6 6.95 -26.98 -23.71
CA MET A 6 6.68 -26.28 -24.97
C MET A 6 7.89 -26.16 -25.91
N SER A 7 9.11 -26.41 -25.43
CA SER A 7 10.33 -26.38 -26.25
C SER A 7 10.71 -27.75 -26.82
N ASN A 8 10.11 -28.84 -26.35
CA ASN A 8 10.39 -30.21 -26.78
C ASN A 8 9.19 -30.77 -27.55
N GLU A 9 9.34 -30.92 -28.87
CA GLU A 9 8.29 -31.45 -29.76
C GLU A 9 8.06 -32.97 -29.61
N ASP A 10 8.96 -33.68 -28.93
CA ASP A 10 8.91 -35.14 -28.76
C ASP A 10 8.12 -35.60 -27.51
N GLU A 11 7.61 -34.67 -26.69
CA GLU A 11 6.87 -34.97 -25.46
C GLU A 11 5.37 -35.18 -25.74
N PRO A 12 4.74 -36.24 -25.20
CA PRO A 12 3.35 -36.53 -25.51
C PRO A 12 2.36 -35.54 -24.86
N ASP A 13 1.31 -35.18 -25.60
CA ASP A 13 0.34 -34.11 -25.28
C ASP A 13 -0.29 -34.20 -23.88
N TRP A 14 -0.46 -35.42 -23.34
CA TRP A 14 -1.04 -35.63 -22.01
C TRP A 14 -0.20 -35.02 -20.89
N HIS A 15 1.13 -34.90 -21.05
CA HIS A 15 1.98 -34.21 -20.08
C HIS A 15 1.64 -32.72 -19.98
N GLY A 16 1.34 -32.08 -21.11
CA GLY A 16 0.92 -30.68 -21.17
C GLY A 16 -0.40 -30.46 -20.43
N TYR A 17 -1.40 -31.30 -20.71
CA TYR A 17 -2.69 -31.26 -20.00
C TYR A 17 -2.53 -31.51 -18.50
N LEU A 18 -1.70 -32.47 -18.09
CA LEU A 18 -1.42 -32.76 -16.69
C LEU A 18 -0.78 -31.55 -16.00
N LEU A 19 0.24 -30.93 -16.60
CA LEU A 19 0.89 -29.73 -16.05
C LEU A 19 -0.10 -28.56 -15.91
N ALA A 20 -0.99 -28.36 -16.89
CA ALA A 20 -2.03 -27.33 -16.82
C ALA A 20 -3.00 -27.57 -15.65
N VAL A 21 -3.45 -28.82 -15.45
CA VAL A 21 -4.32 -29.18 -14.32
C VAL A 21 -3.59 -29.00 -12.99
N VAL A 22 -2.34 -29.44 -12.88
CA VAL A 22 -1.53 -29.27 -11.65
C VAL A 22 -1.33 -27.80 -11.32
N LEU A 23 -1.05 -26.94 -12.31
CA LEU A 23 -0.94 -25.50 -12.11
C LEU A 23 -2.28 -24.90 -11.66
N PHE A 24 -3.39 -25.26 -12.32
CA PHE A 24 -4.71 -24.75 -11.96
C PHE A 24 -5.11 -25.14 -10.52
N VAL A 25 -5.00 -26.43 -10.19
CA VAL A 25 -5.34 -26.94 -8.86
C VAL A 25 -4.39 -26.36 -7.82
N GLY A 26 -3.09 -26.38 -8.08
CA GLY A 26 -2.07 -25.84 -7.17
C GLY A 26 -2.27 -24.35 -6.88
N SER A 27 -2.48 -23.52 -7.91
CA SER A 27 -2.75 -22.09 -7.74
C SER A 27 -4.07 -21.81 -7.03
N THR A 28 -5.13 -22.54 -7.37
CA THR A 28 -6.45 -22.36 -6.74
C THR A 28 -6.41 -22.77 -5.26
N THR A 29 -5.82 -23.92 -4.93
CA THR A 29 -5.66 -24.37 -3.55
C THR A 29 -4.74 -23.41 -2.78
N GLY A 30 -3.65 -22.93 -3.39
CA GLY A 30 -2.78 -21.92 -2.80
C GLY A 30 -3.54 -20.64 -2.43
N GLN A 31 -4.36 -20.12 -3.34
CA GLN A 31 -5.19 -18.94 -3.07
C GLN A 31 -6.22 -19.19 -1.96
N MET A 32 -6.90 -20.34 -1.96
CA MET A 32 -7.85 -20.70 -0.89
C MET A 32 -7.18 -20.76 0.48
N LEU A 33 -5.98 -21.32 0.57
CA LEU A 33 -5.21 -21.36 1.82
C LEU A 33 -4.79 -19.97 2.29
N PHE A 34 -4.38 -19.11 1.36
CA PHE A 34 -4.05 -17.72 1.67
C PHE A 34 -5.26 -16.95 2.20
N ASP A 35 -6.41 -17.08 1.55
CA ASP A 35 -7.65 -16.44 1.96
C ASP A 35 -8.12 -16.96 3.33
N PHE A 36 -7.99 -18.27 3.58
CA PHE A 36 -8.27 -18.86 4.88
C PHE A 36 -7.33 -18.32 5.96
N TYR A 37 -6.03 -18.23 5.68
CA TYR A 37 -5.05 -17.64 6.58
C TYR A 37 -5.42 -16.18 6.92
N LYS A 38 -5.68 -15.34 5.92
CA LYS A 38 -6.11 -13.94 6.12
C LYS A 38 -7.40 -13.82 6.91
N PHE A 39 -8.35 -14.72 6.68
CA PHE A 39 -9.57 -14.76 7.47
C PHE A 39 -9.30 -15.07 8.95
N GLN A 40 -8.35 -15.95 9.27
CA GLN A 40 -7.99 -16.25 10.66
C GLN A 40 -7.25 -15.10 11.34
N THR A 41 -6.30 -14.44 10.65
CA THR A 41 -5.59 -13.27 11.23
C THR A 41 -6.56 -12.11 11.45
N ASN A 42 -7.49 -11.88 10.53
CA ASN A 42 -8.48 -10.83 10.67
C ASN A 42 -9.43 -11.08 11.85
N LYS A 43 -9.90 -12.33 12.01
CA LYS A 43 -10.65 -12.75 13.20
C LYS A 43 -9.88 -12.52 14.48
N PHE A 44 -8.60 -12.86 14.50
CA PHE A 44 -7.73 -12.61 15.65
C PHE A 44 -7.65 -11.11 15.97
N GLY A 45 -7.44 -10.25 14.97
CA GLY A 45 -7.43 -8.79 15.13
C GLY A 45 -8.74 -8.23 15.70
N ILE A 46 -9.89 -8.70 15.21
CA ILE A 46 -11.22 -8.32 15.72
C ILE A 46 -11.39 -8.76 17.18
N ASN A 47 -10.96 -9.97 17.53
CA ASN A 47 -11.05 -10.48 18.90
C ASN A 47 -10.18 -9.66 19.87
N VAL A 48 -8.94 -9.34 19.48
CA VAL A 48 -8.04 -8.48 20.27
C VAL A 48 -8.65 -7.10 20.49
N ARG A 49 -9.16 -6.46 19.43
CA ARG A 49 -9.85 -5.16 19.52
C ARG A 49 -11.03 -5.21 20.48
N THR A 50 -11.88 -6.23 20.36
CA THR A 50 -13.09 -6.38 21.17
C THR A 50 -12.74 -6.62 22.64
N ALA A 51 -11.72 -7.45 22.92
CA ALA A 51 -11.23 -7.69 24.26
C ALA A 51 -10.65 -6.42 24.90
N LEU A 52 -9.84 -5.66 24.15
CA LEU A 52 -9.28 -4.38 24.60
C LEU A 52 -10.38 -3.36 24.89
N PHE A 53 -11.34 -3.21 23.97
CA PHE A 53 -12.47 -2.31 24.15
C PHE A 53 -13.24 -2.66 25.42
N SER A 54 -13.57 -3.95 25.63
CA SER A 54 -14.28 -4.42 26.83
C SER A 54 -13.48 -4.17 28.11
N ALA A 55 -12.17 -4.45 28.11
CA ALA A 55 -11.30 -4.24 29.26
C ALA A 55 -11.18 -2.75 29.64
N ILE A 56 -10.95 -1.88 28.66
CA ILE A 56 -10.85 -0.42 28.87
C ILE A 56 -12.20 0.16 29.30
N TYR A 57 -13.29 -0.27 28.67
CA TYR A 57 -14.63 0.17 29.04
C TYR A 57 -14.98 -0.22 30.48
N ARG A 58 -14.75 -1.48 30.87
CA ARG A 58 -14.96 -1.95 32.24
C ARG A 58 -14.08 -1.22 33.25
N LYS A 59 -12.81 -0.96 32.91
CA LYS A 59 -11.91 -0.19 33.77
C LYS A 59 -12.40 1.24 33.96
N THR A 60 -12.90 1.86 32.88
CA THR A 60 -13.44 3.23 32.90
C THR A 60 -14.62 3.38 33.85
N LEU A 61 -15.50 2.37 33.91
CA LEU A 61 -16.66 2.36 34.82
C LEU A 61 -16.28 2.26 36.30
N CYS A 62 -15.08 1.76 36.62
CA CYS A 62 -14.59 1.58 37.99
C CYS A 62 -13.46 2.56 38.36
N LEU A 63 -13.24 3.62 37.57
CA LEU A 63 -12.21 4.63 37.87
C LEU A 63 -12.60 5.45 39.11
N SER A 64 -11.62 5.69 39.99
CA SER A 64 -11.77 6.64 41.09
C SER A 64 -11.86 8.08 40.55
N SER A 65 -12.45 8.99 41.34
CA SER A 65 -12.57 10.41 40.98
C SER A 65 -11.21 11.07 40.69
N GLU A 66 -10.18 10.72 41.47
CA GLU A 66 -8.81 11.22 41.28
C GLU A 66 -8.21 10.73 39.94
N ALA A 67 -8.39 9.45 39.60
CA ALA A 67 -7.90 8.91 38.33
C ALA A 67 -8.68 9.48 37.13
N ARG A 68 -9.97 9.79 37.31
CA ARG A 68 -10.83 10.42 36.30
C ARG A 68 -10.49 11.90 36.06
N GLN A 69 -9.88 12.59 37.03
CA GLN A 69 -9.34 13.94 36.79
C GLN A 69 -8.07 13.93 35.92
N LYS A 70 -7.32 12.81 35.89
CA LYS A 70 -6.10 12.66 35.09
C LYS A 70 -6.36 12.31 33.63
N LEU A 71 -7.55 11.79 33.30
CA LEU A 71 -7.96 11.39 31.95
C LEU A 71 -9.27 12.07 31.58
N SER A 72 -9.25 12.95 30.58
CA SER A 72 -10.46 13.59 30.08
C SER A 72 -11.39 12.58 29.41
N SER A 73 -12.69 12.86 29.40
CA SER A 73 -13.67 12.05 28.67
C SER A 73 -13.34 11.93 27.17
N GLY A 74 -12.70 12.95 26.59
CA GLY A 74 -12.25 12.93 25.19
C GLY A 74 -11.10 11.95 24.95
N GLU A 75 -10.12 11.89 25.85
CA GLU A 75 -9.00 10.95 25.77
C GLU A 75 -9.47 9.50 25.92
N ILE A 76 -10.45 9.24 26.78
CA ILE A 76 -11.06 7.90 26.93
C ILE A 76 -11.77 7.47 25.64
N VAL A 77 -12.52 8.37 25.01
CA VAL A 77 -13.17 8.08 23.72
C VAL A 77 -12.12 7.83 22.63
N GLN A 78 -11.02 8.59 22.62
CA GLN A 78 -9.93 8.35 21.69
C GLN A 78 -9.26 6.98 21.90
N LEU A 79 -8.98 6.58 23.15
CA LEU A 79 -8.46 5.24 23.48
C LEU A 79 -9.39 4.14 22.93
N LEU A 80 -10.69 4.26 23.17
CA LEU A 80 -11.69 3.27 22.76
C LEU A 80 -11.91 3.21 21.24
N SER A 81 -11.90 4.36 20.55
CA SER A 81 -12.24 4.44 19.13
C SER A 81 -11.03 4.35 18.21
N LYS A 82 -9.88 4.93 18.59
CA LYS A 82 -8.69 5.03 17.74
C LYS A 82 -7.63 4.01 18.12
N ASP A 83 -7.30 3.92 19.40
CA ASP A 83 -6.14 3.11 19.83
C ASP A 83 -6.47 1.61 19.85
N CYS A 84 -7.68 1.23 20.30
CA CYS A 84 -8.16 -0.15 20.17
C CYS A 84 -8.21 -0.63 18.71
N ASP A 85 -8.61 0.25 17.79
CA ASP A 85 -8.69 -0.05 16.36
C ASP A 85 -7.29 -0.23 15.75
N ALA A 86 -6.36 0.68 16.10
CA ALA A 86 -4.96 0.58 15.69
C ALA A 86 -4.30 -0.72 16.18
N ILE A 87 -4.50 -1.11 17.44
CA ILE A 87 -3.92 -2.36 17.98
C ILE A 87 -4.55 -3.59 17.32
N GLY A 88 -5.87 -3.58 17.07
CA GLY A 88 -6.54 -4.64 16.32
C GLY A 88 -5.95 -4.81 14.92
N HIS A 89 -5.76 -3.72 14.20
CA HIS A 89 -5.11 -3.73 12.88
C HIS A 89 -3.65 -4.22 12.94
N LEU A 90 -2.87 -3.76 13.92
CA LEU A 90 -1.49 -4.23 14.11
C LEU A 90 -1.44 -5.74 14.42
N SER A 91 -2.47 -6.29 15.05
CA SER A 91 -2.55 -7.72 15.36
C SER A 91 -2.89 -8.56 14.14
N ASP A 92 -3.64 -8.00 13.18
CA ASP A 92 -3.91 -8.63 11.88
C ASP A 92 -2.67 -8.57 10.97
N GLU A 93 -2.07 -7.39 10.84
CA GLU A 93 -0.92 -7.15 9.95
C GLU A 93 0.44 -7.56 10.55
N GLY A 94 0.51 -7.78 11.86
CA GLY A 94 1.76 -8.05 12.57
C GLY A 94 2.49 -9.29 12.08
N PHE A 95 1.75 -10.29 11.58
CA PHE A 95 2.33 -11.51 11.00
C PHE A 95 3.14 -11.24 9.72
N ILE A 96 2.84 -10.17 8.98
CA ILE A 96 3.60 -9.79 7.78
C ILE A 96 5.06 -9.51 8.11
N LEU A 97 5.37 -9.01 9.32
CA LEU A 97 6.75 -8.74 9.72
C LEU A 97 7.63 -10.01 9.77
N VAL A 98 7.01 -11.17 9.99
CA VAL A 98 7.69 -12.47 10.02
C VAL A 98 7.59 -13.17 8.65
N GLU A 99 6.45 -13.06 7.97
CA GLU A 99 6.20 -13.66 6.66
C GLU A 99 7.11 -13.05 5.57
N CYS A 100 7.19 -11.72 5.52
CA CYS A 100 7.93 -10.98 4.50
C CYS A 100 9.43 -11.37 4.38
N PRO A 101 10.22 -11.46 5.47
CA PRO A 101 11.62 -11.86 5.35
C PRO A 101 11.77 -13.32 4.91
N LEU A 102 10.87 -14.22 5.33
CA LEU A 102 10.89 -15.62 4.88
C LEU A 102 10.61 -15.72 3.39
N GLU A 103 9.57 -15.03 2.91
CA GLU A 103 9.22 -14.97 1.48
C GLU A 103 10.39 -14.40 0.66
N LEU A 104 11.01 -13.31 1.15
CA LEU A 104 12.17 -12.71 0.49
C LEU A 104 13.33 -13.71 0.41
N ILE A 105 13.70 -14.39 1.49
CA ILE A 105 14.81 -15.35 1.49
C ILE A 105 14.55 -16.49 0.50
N ILE A 106 13.35 -17.08 0.54
CA ILE A 106 12.97 -18.18 -0.36
C ILE A 106 13.01 -17.71 -1.81
N GLY A 107 12.44 -16.53 -2.11
CA GLY A 107 12.47 -15.93 -3.44
C GLY A 107 13.89 -15.69 -3.94
N LEU A 108 14.77 -15.15 -3.10
CA LEU A 108 16.18 -14.92 -3.43
C LEU A 108 16.91 -16.24 -3.75
N ILE A 109 16.68 -17.30 -2.97
CA ILE A 109 17.27 -18.63 -3.23
C ILE A 109 16.80 -19.19 -4.57
N LEU A 110 15.49 -19.07 -4.87
CA LEU A 110 14.94 -19.56 -6.13
C LEU A 110 15.48 -18.79 -7.34
N VAL A 111 15.58 -17.47 -7.26
CA VAL A 111 16.16 -16.63 -8.32
C VAL A 111 17.64 -16.91 -8.53
N TYR A 112 18.39 -17.12 -7.44
CA TYR A 112 19.81 -17.49 -7.53
C TYR A 112 19.98 -18.85 -8.24
N ARG A 113 19.10 -19.82 -7.97
CA ARG A 113 19.15 -21.13 -8.64
C ARG A 113 18.81 -21.06 -10.13
N THR A 114 17.97 -20.12 -10.56
CA THR A 114 17.55 -20.01 -11.97
C THR A 114 18.48 -19.15 -12.81
N VAL A 115 19.02 -18.05 -12.28
CA VAL A 115 19.82 -17.07 -13.06
C VAL A 115 21.26 -16.90 -12.53
N GLY A 116 21.60 -17.52 -11.39
CA GLY A 116 22.94 -17.46 -10.81
C GLY A 116 23.37 -16.06 -10.39
N VAL A 117 24.63 -15.72 -10.67
CA VAL A 117 25.26 -14.45 -10.25
C VAL A 117 24.60 -13.22 -10.89
N ALA A 118 23.91 -13.38 -12.04
CA ALA A 118 23.20 -12.27 -12.69
C ALA A 118 22.08 -11.67 -11.82
N MET A 119 21.61 -12.41 -10.81
CA MET A 119 20.67 -11.93 -9.80
C MET A 119 21.14 -10.64 -9.09
N PHE A 120 22.44 -10.48 -8.84
CA PHE A 120 22.98 -9.30 -8.16
C PHE A 120 22.81 -8.01 -8.97
N ALA A 121 22.81 -8.10 -10.30
CA ALA A 121 22.47 -6.95 -11.15
C ALA A 121 21.00 -6.54 -10.95
N GLY A 122 20.10 -7.52 -10.86
CA GLY A 122 18.69 -7.29 -10.49
C GLY A 122 18.55 -6.62 -9.13
N LEU A 123 19.23 -7.13 -8.10
CA LEU A 123 19.23 -6.52 -6.76
C LEU A 123 19.79 -5.09 -6.76
N ALA A 124 20.87 -4.83 -7.51
CA ALA A 124 21.43 -3.49 -7.64
C ALA A 124 20.42 -2.52 -8.27
N THR A 125 19.75 -2.93 -9.35
CA THR A 125 18.70 -2.11 -9.96
C THR A 125 17.52 -1.86 -9.02
N LEU A 126 17.11 -2.88 -8.25
CA LEU A 126 16.06 -2.74 -7.23
C LEU A 126 16.47 -1.74 -6.15
N GLY A 127 17.72 -1.79 -5.68
CA GLY A 127 18.27 -0.84 -4.71
C GLY A 127 18.23 0.61 -5.21
N VAL A 128 18.60 0.85 -6.47
CA VAL A 128 18.51 2.18 -7.10
C VAL A 128 17.05 2.66 -7.17
N LEU A 129 16.12 1.78 -7.56
CA LEU A 129 14.70 2.10 -7.61
C LEU A 129 14.13 2.44 -6.23
N ILE A 130 14.54 1.72 -5.18
CA ILE A 130 14.18 2.02 -3.79
C ILE A 130 14.72 3.39 -3.37
N ALA A 131 15.97 3.72 -3.71
CA ALA A 131 16.56 5.02 -3.40
C ALA A 131 15.81 6.17 -4.08
N ILE A 132 15.45 6.02 -5.36
CA ILE A 132 14.63 6.98 -6.11
C ILE A 132 13.26 7.14 -5.44
N LYS A 133 12.59 6.04 -5.07
CA LYS A 133 11.33 6.11 -4.31
C LYS A 133 11.50 6.85 -2.99
N ALA A 134 12.55 6.55 -2.23
CA ALA A 134 12.79 7.18 -0.93
C ALA A 134 12.95 8.71 -1.04
N VAL A 135 13.71 9.20 -2.03
CA VAL A 135 13.86 10.64 -2.29
C VAL A 135 12.52 11.26 -2.70
N THR A 136 11.79 10.58 -3.58
CA THR A 136 10.48 11.02 -4.08
C THR A 136 9.45 11.12 -2.94
N THR A 137 9.40 10.12 -2.06
CA THR A 137 8.51 10.09 -0.89
C THR A 137 8.82 11.22 0.09
N LYS A 138 10.10 11.56 0.31
CA LYS A 138 10.46 12.71 1.16
C LYS A 138 9.89 14.02 0.62
N ARG A 139 9.90 14.20 -0.71
CA ARG A 139 9.34 15.37 -1.37
C ARG A 139 7.80 15.37 -1.35
N HIS A 140 7.19 14.21 -1.56
CA HIS A 140 5.74 14.04 -1.42
C HIS A 140 5.27 14.43 -0.02
N ALA A 141 5.95 13.92 1.01
CA ALA A 141 5.67 14.23 2.41
C ALA A 141 5.83 15.73 2.74
N HIS A 142 6.67 16.47 2.01
CA HIS A 142 6.76 17.92 2.15
C HIS A 142 5.49 18.62 1.66
N TYR A 143 4.99 18.26 0.48
CA TYR A 143 3.73 18.81 -0.05
C TYR A 143 2.52 18.40 0.80
N ASP A 144 2.48 17.15 1.29
CA ASP A 144 1.47 16.68 2.24
C ASP A 144 1.42 17.57 3.49
N ARG A 145 2.58 17.84 4.10
CA ARG A 145 2.65 18.71 5.29
C ARG A 145 2.19 20.13 4.99
N LEU A 146 2.52 20.68 3.83
CA LEU A 146 2.11 22.02 3.43
C LEU A 146 0.59 22.09 3.23
N LEU A 147 0.00 21.08 2.58
CA LEU A 147 -1.44 20.94 2.40
C LEU A 147 -2.15 20.86 3.76
N MET A 148 -1.72 19.93 4.63
CA MET A 148 -2.31 19.75 5.95
C MET A 148 -2.25 21.03 6.79
N LYS A 149 -1.11 21.75 6.73
CA LYS A 149 -0.96 23.04 7.42
C LYS A 149 -2.03 24.05 7.01
N TYR A 150 -2.28 24.24 5.70
CA TYR A 150 -3.28 25.19 5.24
C TYR A 150 -4.72 24.70 5.47
N ALA A 151 -4.96 23.40 5.36
CA ALA A 151 -6.25 22.79 5.67
C ALA A 151 -6.62 22.99 7.15
N ASP A 152 -5.67 22.76 8.06
CA ASP A 152 -5.86 22.98 9.50
C ASP A 152 -6.06 24.46 9.83
N GLU A 153 -5.29 25.36 9.22
CA GLU A 153 -5.45 26.81 9.40
C GLU A 153 -6.84 27.27 8.96
N ARG A 154 -7.32 26.80 7.80
CA ARG A 154 -8.68 27.07 7.31
C ARG A 154 -9.73 26.54 8.27
N MET A 155 -9.59 25.29 8.72
CA MET A 155 -10.56 24.63 9.59
C MET A 155 -10.62 25.29 10.98
N LYS A 156 -9.47 25.73 11.49
CA LYS A 156 -9.38 26.49 12.74
C LYS A 156 -10.15 27.82 12.66
N ILE A 157 -9.92 28.63 11.62
CA ILE A 157 -10.63 29.91 11.47
C ILE A 157 -12.12 29.69 11.21
N ALA A 158 -12.48 28.70 10.38
CA ALA A 158 -13.87 28.36 10.14
C ALA A 158 -14.60 27.98 11.44
N SER A 159 -13.96 27.17 12.29
CA SER A 159 -14.48 26.81 13.62
C SER A 159 -14.68 28.04 14.52
N GLN A 160 -13.71 28.97 14.54
CA GLN A 160 -13.82 30.23 15.28
C GLN A 160 -14.99 31.11 14.79
N VAL A 161 -15.19 31.19 13.47
CA VAL A 161 -16.32 31.92 12.86
C VAL A 161 -17.65 31.33 13.27
N PHE A 162 -17.80 30.00 13.24
CA PHE A 162 -19.04 29.35 13.66
C PHE A 162 -19.32 29.51 15.16
N SER A 163 -18.28 29.40 16.00
CA SER A 163 -18.40 29.63 17.44
C SER A 163 -18.80 31.08 17.77
N GLY A 164 -18.28 32.05 17.02
CA GLY A 164 -18.50 33.50 17.23
C GLY A 164 -19.57 34.16 16.34
N ILE A 165 -20.42 33.39 15.66
CA ILE A 165 -21.23 33.89 14.52
C ILE A 165 -22.14 35.07 14.88
N LYS A 166 -22.74 35.08 16.07
CA LYS A 166 -23.63 36.17 16.52
C LYS A 166 -22.92 37.52 16.58
N VAL A 167 -21.67 37.54 17.05
CA VAL A 167 -20.86 38.76 17.14
C VAL A 167 -20.48 39.25 15.75
N LEU A 168 -20.07 38.34 14.86
CA LEU A 168 -19.74 38.70 13.49
C LEU A 168 -20.92 39.35 12.75
N LYS A 169 -22.14 38.82 12.95
CA LYS A 169 -23.37 39.39 12.37
C LYS A 169 -23.68 40.78 12.92
N LEU A 170 -23.55 40.97 14.25
CA LEU A 170 -23.84 42.23 14.92
C LEU A 170 -22.97 43.39 14.39
N TYR A 171 -21.71 43.11 14.09
CA TYR A 171 -20.75 44.09 13.57
C TYR A 171 -20.61 44.08 12.03
N ALA A 172 -21.41 43.28 11.31
CA ALA A 172 -21.32 43.09 9.86
C ALA A 172 -19.90 42.72 9.35
N TRP A 173 -19.14 41.94 10.13
CA TRP A 173 -17.77 41.52 9.80
C TRP A 173 -17.69 40.28 8.89
N GLU A 174 -18.83 39.79 8.38
CA GLU A 174 -18.93 38.55 7.61
C GLU A 174 -18.01 38.56 6.37
N GLU A 175 -18.03 39.64 5.59
CA GLU A 175 -17.20 39.77 4.37
C GLU A 175 -15.70 39.85 4.70
N ALA A 176 -15.32 40.49 5.81
CA ALA A 176 -13.91 40.54 6.23
C ALA A 176 -13.36 39.15 6.57
N PHE A 177 -14.12 38.35 7.33
CA PHE A 177 -13.73 36.97 7.67
C PHE A 177 -13.78 36.03 6.46
N LYS A 178 -14.76 36.19 5.57
CA LYS A 178 -14.85 35.46 4.30
C LYS A 178 -13.62 35.72 3.42
N ASN A 179 -13.20 36.98 3.28
CA ASN A 179 -11.99 37.34 2.56
C ASN A 179 -10.74 36.73 3.19
N ARG A 180 -10.64 36.73 4.52
CA ARG A 180 -9.55 36.07 5.25
C ARG A 180 -9.49 34.57 4.98
N ILE A 181 -10.63 33.87 5.01
CA ILE A 181 -10.72 32.44 4.67
C ILE A 181 -10.33 32.20 3.21
N ASN A 182 -10.79 33.05 2.28
CA ASN A 182 -10.46 32.94 0.86
C ASN A 182 -8.95 33.09 0.57
N VAL A 183 -8.24 33.95 1.31
CA VAL A 183 -6.77 34.06 1.19
C VAL A 183 -6.09 32.75 1.57
N ILE A 184 -6.53 32.08 2.65
CA ILE A 184 -5.99 30.78 3.06
C ILE A 184 -6.38 29.70 2.05
N ARG A 185 -7.63 29.71 1.56
CA ARG A 185 -8.10 28.78 0.54
C ARG A 185 -7.28 28.85 -0.75
N LYS A 186 -6.85 30.04 -1.18
CA LYS A 186 -5.94 30.19 -2.33
C LYS A 186 -4.59 29.50 -2.09
N LYS A 187 -4.02 29.61 -0.88
CA LYS A 187 -2.77 28.92 -0.53
C LYS A 187 -2.95 27.40 -0.47
N GLU A 188 -4.07 26.95 0.10
CA GLU A 188 -4.45 25.53 0.12
C GLU A 188 -4.59 24.98 -1.29
N LEU A 189 -5.31 25.65 -2.18
CA LEU A 189 -5.47 25.24 -3.59
C LEU A 189 -4.15 25.19 -4.35
N ALA A 190 -3.25 26.14 -4.11
CA ALA A 190 -1.90 26.10 -4.70
C ALA A 190 -1.10 24.89 -4.19
N ALA A 191 -1.20 24.55 -2.90
CA ALA A 191 -0.56 23.37 -2.33
C ALA A 191 -1.18 22.06 -2.88
N ILE A 192 -2.50 22.01 -3.06
CA ILE A 192 -3.20 20.88 -3.71
C ILE A 192 -2.68 20.69 -5.14
N LEU A 193 -2.60 21.77 -5.92
CA LEU A 193 -2.11 21.69 -7.30
C LEU A 193 -0.68 21.15 -7.36
N GLN A 194 0.22 21.65 -6.49
CA GLN A 194 1.60 21.17 -6.44
C GLN A 194 1.68 19.69 -6.03
N TYR A 195 0.86 19.29 -5.06
CA TYR A 195 0.76 17.91 -4.59
C TYR A 195 0.29 16.97 -5.70
N ASP A 196 -0.85 17.26 -6.32
CA ASP A 196 -1.47 16.41 -7.34
C ASP A 196 -0.64 16.36 -8.61
N LEU A 197 -0.05 17.49 -9.03
CA LEU A 197 0.82 17.54 -10.20
C LEU A 197 2.07 16.67 -9.97
N PHE A 198 2.70 16.78 -8.80
CA PHE A 198 3.87 15.96 -8.46
C PHE A 198 3.51 14.48 -8.43
N ARG A 199 2.39 14.13 -7.76
CA ARG A 199 1.87 12.76 -7.70
C ARG A 199 1.57 12.21 -9.09
N PHE A 200 0.93 13.00 -9.96
CA PHE A 200 0.64 12.62 -11.34
C PHE A 200 1.92 12.27 -12.10
N PHE A 201 2.93 13.14 -12.09
CA PHE A 201 4.18 12.89 -12.80
C PHE A 201 4.91 11.65 -12.30
N ILE A 202 4.96 11.44 -10.98
CA ILE A 202 5.57 10.25 -10.39
C ILE A 202 4.81 9.00 -10.81
N THR A 203 3.49 9.01 -10.69
CA THR A 203 2.64 7.86 -11.03
C THR A 203 2.79 7.53 -12.51
N PHE A 204 2.77 8.54 -13.38
CA PHE A 204 2.99 8.40 -14.81
C PHE A 204 4.37 7.79 -15.11
N ALA A 205 5.44 8.28 -14.46
CA ALA A 205 6.78 7.73 -14.64
C ALA A 205 6.87 6.26 -14.19
N TRP A 206 6.24 5.89 -13.08
CA TRP A 206 6.20 4.50 -12.58
C TRP A 206 5.40 3.58 -13.50
N THR A 207 4.19 3.97 -13.87
CA THR A 207 3.34 3.18 -14.78
C THR A 207 4.00 3.06 -16.15
N GLY A 208 4.62 4.14 -16.65
CA GLY A 208 5.38 4.13 -17.90
C GLY A 208 6.59 3.20 -17.85
N ALA A 209 7.34 3.19 -16.74
CA ALA A 209 8.46 2.27 -16.55
C ALA A 209 8.00 0.79 -16.51
N VAL A 210 6.89 0.51 -15.83
CA VAL A 210 6.28 -0.83 -15.79
C VAL A 210 5.80 -1.25 -17.19
N PHE A 211 5.09 -0.37 -17.89
CA PHE A 211 4.65 -0.61 -19.26
C PHE A 211 5.83 -0.92 -20.20
N TRP A 212 6.90 -0.12 -20.11
CA TRP A 212 8.12 -0.34 -20.90
C TRP A 212 8.80 -1.68 -20.56
N HIS A 213 8.82 -2.07 -19.29
CA HIS A 213 9.32 -3.38 -18.87
C HIS A 213 8.51 -4.52 -19.47
N HIS A 214 7.17 -4.44 -19.44
CA HIS A 214 6.30 -5.42 -20.08
C HIS A 214 6.51 -5.49 -21.59
N LEU A 215 6.64 -4.34 -22.26
CA LEU A 215 6.85 -4.28 -23.71
C LEU A 215 8.17 -4.93 -24.12
N LYS A 216 9.24 -4.72 -23.33
CA LYS A 216 10.51 -5.43 -23.50
C LYS A 216 10.37 -6.93 -23.28
N ALA A 217 9.69 -7.34 -22.20
CA ALA A 217 9.46 -8.76 -21.91
C ALA A 217 8.70 -9.45 -23.05
N SER A 218 7.63 -8.83 -23.56
CA SER A 218 6.87 -9.32 -24.72
C SER A 218 7.73 -9.39 -25.99
N THR A 219 8.55 -8.38 -26.25
CA THR A 219 9.44 -8.37 -27.44
C THR A 219 10.48 -9.48 -27.34
N VAL A 220 11.11 -9.65 -26.17
CA VAL A 220 12.07 -10.74 -25.91
C VAL A 220 11.39 -12.09 -26.08
N PHE A 221 10.19 -12.26 -25.54
CA PHE A 221 9.41 -13.48 -25.69
C PHE A 221 9.10 -13.80 -27.16
N VAL A 222 8.64 -12.81 -27.94
CA VAL A 222 8.38 -12.97 -29.38
C VAL A 222 9.65 -13.33 -30.15
N THR A 223 10.78 -12.66 -29.85
CA THR A 223 12.06 -13.00 -30.50
C THR A 223 12.54 -14.39 -30.14
N MET A 224 12.39 -14.82 -28.89
CA MET A 224 12.70 -16.19 -28.45
C MET A 224 11.80 -17.22 -29.15
N ALA A 225 10.49 -17.00 -29.19
CA ALA A 225 9.54 -17.87 -29.88
C ALA A 225 9.85 -17.98 -31.37
N TYR A 226 10.19 -16.87 -32.02
CA TYR A 226 10.58 -16.84 -33.43
C TYR A 226 11.90 -17.58 -33.69
N LEU A 227 12.90 -17.44 -32.81
CA LEU A 227 14.16 -18.17 -32.89
C LEU A 227 13.97 -19.68 -32.68
N VAL A 228 13.10 -20.09 -31.74
CA VAL A 228 12.76 -21.50 -31.53
C VAL A 228 12.03 -22.06 -32.74
N TYR A 229 11.08 -21.33 -33.32
CA TYR A 229 10.38 -21.71 -34.54
C TYR A 229 11.33 -21.88 -35.73
N ILE A 230 12.26 -20.93 -35.95
CA ILE A 230 13.29 -21.09 -37.00
C ILE A 230 14.16 -22.31 -36.73
N ARG A 231 14.52 -22.56 -35.47
CA ARG A 231 15.36 -23.70 -35.09
C ARG A 231 14.66 -25.05 -35.28
N SER A 232 13.34 -25.14 -35.07
CA SER A 232 12.59 -26.38 -35.35
C SER A 232 12.46 -26.62 -36.87
N VAL A 233 12.22 -25.56 -37.65
CA VAL A 233 12.15 -25.63 -39.13
C VAL A 233 13.52 -25.88 -39.78
N CYS A 234 14.62 -25.42 -39.17
CA CYS A 234 15.99 -25.58 -39.69
C CYS A 234 16.75 -26.78 -39.10
N LYS A 235 16.12 -27.70 -38.35
CA LYS A 235 16.77 -28.98 -38.03
C LYS A 235 17.10 -29.71 -39.35
N PRO A 236 18.37 -30.01 -39.66
CA PRO A 236 18.70 -30.80 -40.83
C PRO A 236 18.19 -32.24 -40.63
N PHE A 237 17.67 -32.84 -41.71
CA PHE A 237 17.39 -34.27 -41.84
C PHE A 237 18.59 -35.12 -41.40
#